data_AF-A0A0T2MGA1-F1
#
_entry.id   AF-A0A0T2MGA1-F1
#
_cell.length_a   1.000
_cell.length_b   1.000
_cell.length_c   1.000
_cell.angle_alpha   90.00
_cell.angle_beta   90.00
_cell.angle_gamma   90.00
#
_symmetry.space_group_name_H-M   'P 1'
#
loop_
_entity.id
_entity.type
_entity.pdbx_description
1 polymer ?
#
loop_
_entity_poly.entity_id
_entity_poly.type
_entity_poly.pdbx_seq_one_letter_code
_entity_poly.pdbx_strand_id
1 'polypeptide(L)'
;MYYGPPLAIERDEDASGLTRRIRNLIGTVALDCDCRQRVNDALQRFAAQEQHRHDRQCLMDARQQRASIAALVDLLGELEEVTWQEGDRSVFAELAHIFDDIARMAAQGSAAMQMISRETTP
;
A
#
# COMPACT_ATOMS: atom_id res chain seq x y z
N MET A 1 -21.54 12.50 14.43
CA MET A 1 -20.98 11.16 14.27
C MET A 1 -19.50 11.26 14.63
N TYR A 2 -19.10 10.76 15.81
CA TYR A 2 -17.70 10.83 16.24
C TYR A 2 -16.90 9.76 15.49
N TYR A 3 -15.99 10.16 14.61
CA TYR A 3 -14.99 9.26 14.06
C TYR A 3 -14.01 8.90 15.17
N GLY A 4 -14.02 7.64 15.59
CA GLY A 4 -13.04 7.09 16.53
C GLY A 4 -11.63 7.13 15.95
N PRO A 5 -10.60 7.09 16.81
CA PRO A 5 -9.22 7.11 16.35
C PRO A 5 -8.92 5.89 15.47
N PRO A 6 -8.03 6.00 14.47
CA PRO A 6 -7.70 4.87 13.61
C PRO A 6 -7.16 3.74 14.49
N LEU A 7 -7.76 2.55 14.35
CA LEU A 7 -7.18 1.33 14.88
C LEU A 7 -5.74 1.26 14.36
N ALA A 8 -4.78 1.20 15.28
CA ALA A 8 -3.38 1.04 14.95
C ALA A 8 -3.28 -0.13 13.98
N ILE A 9 -2.89 0.15 12.73
CA ILE A 9 -2.58 -0.86 11.74
C ILE A 9 -1.52 -1.72 12.42
N GLU A 10 -1.90 -2.94 12.82
CA GLU A 10 -0.95 -3.95 13.23
C GLU A 10 0.07 -4.00 12.10
N ARG A 11 1.33 -3.66 12.41
CA ARG A 11 2.40 -3.58 11.42
C ARG A 11 2.45 -4.95 10.79
N ASP A 12 1.99 -5.05 9.54
CA ASP A 12 2.08 -6.25 8.73
C ASP A 12 3.54 -6.70 8.81
N GLU A 13 3.78 -7.82 9.48
CA GLU A 13 5.13 -8.28 9.73
C GLU A 13 5.65 -8.81 8.39
N ASP A 14 6.42 -7.96 7.71
CA ASP A 14 6.98 -8.31 6.40
C ASP A 14 7.79 -9.63 6.47
N ALA A 15 7.87 -10.35 5.35
CA ALA A 15 8.50 -11.65 5.22
C ALA A 15 9.94 -11.66 5.76
N SER A 16 10.65 -10.54 5.68
CA SER A 16 11.98 -10.35 6.27
C SER A 16 11.99 -10.45 7.81
N GLY A 17 10.97 -9.92 8.48
CA GLY A 17 10.77 -10.00 9.93
C GLY A 17 10.41 -11.42 10.38
N LEU A 18 9.47 -12.05 9.68
CA LEU A 18 9.06 -13.42 9.95
C LEU A 18 10.20 -14.42 9.75
N THR A 19 10.93 -14.33 8.64
CA THR A 19 12.07 -15.22 8.36
C THR A 19 13.19 -15.07 9.40
N ARG A 20 13.42 -13.86 9.92
CA ARG A 20 14.36 -13.62 11.03
C ARG A 20 13.94 -14.35 12.30
N ARG A 21 12.64 -14.32 12.65
CA ARG A 21 12.11 -15.06 13.81
C ARG A 21 12.23 -16.57 13.63
N ILE A 22 11.92 -17.08 12.44
CA ILE A 22 12.07 -18.51 12.13
C ILE A 22 13.54 -18.93 12.21
N ARG A 23 14.46 -18.13 11.68
CA ARG A 23 15.91 -18.38 11.77
C ARG A 23 16.38 -18.45 13.23
N ASN A 24 15.90 -17.54 14.08
CA ASN A 24 16.20 -17.56 15.51
C ASN A 24 15.69 -18.84 16.19
N LEU A 25 14.46 -19.27 15.89
CA LEU A 25 13.89 -20.52 16.40
C LEU A 25 14.70 -21.75 15.95
N ILE A 26 15.08 -21.82 14.68
CA ILE A 26 15.91 -22.90 14.14
C ILE A 26 17.29 -22.95 14.82
N GLY A 27 17.84 -21.79 15.18
CA GLY A 27 19.08 -21.71 15.96
C GLY A 27 19.01 -22.40 17.32
N THR A 28 17.82 -22.56 17.89
CA THR A 28 17.60 -23.26 19.16
C THR A 28 17.39 -24.77 19.01
N VAL A 29 17.17 -25.26 17.79
CA VAL A 29 16.97 -26.69 17.50
C VAL A 29 18.31 -27.36 17.18
N ALA A 30 18.52 -28.56 17.72
CA ALA A 30 19.68 -29.40 17.43
C ALA A 30 19.60 -30.03 16.03
N LEU A 31 19.63 -29.20 15.00
CA LEU A 31 19.85 -29.62 13.62
C LEU A 31 21.36 -29.79 13.37
N ASP A 32 21.72 -30.75 12.52
CA ASP A 32 23.05 -30.77 11.94
C ASP A 32 23.31 -29.51 11.10
N CYS A 33 24.59 -29.17 10.92
CA CYS A 33 25.02 -27.93 10.28
C CYS A 33 24.51 -27.81 8.84
N ASP A 34 24.44 -28.93 8.12
CA ASP A 34 24.00 -28.97 6.72
C ASP A 34 22.50 -28.71 6.58
N CYS A 35 21.68 -29.32 7.44
CA CYS A 35 20.24 -29.07 7.52
C CYS A 35 19.96 -27.63 7.92
N ARG A 36 20.70 -27.09 8.88
CA ARG A 36 20.58 -25.68 9.29
C ARG A 36 20.87 -24.74 8.13
N GLN A 37 21.94 -24.98 7.36
CA GLN A 37 22.29 -24.16 6.21
C GLN A 37 21.20 -24.23 5.14
N ARG A 38 20.70 -25.42 4.80
CA ARG A 38 19.63 -25.61 3.81
C ARG A 38 18.36 -24.85 4.17
N VAL A 39 17.96 -24.85 5.44
CA VAL A 39 16.77 -24.10 5.86
C VAL A 39 17.02 -22.59 5.82
N ASN A 40 18.20 -22.12 6.22
CA ASN A 40 18.54 -20.71 6.10
C ASN A 40 18.52 -20.21 4.65
N ASP A 41 19.06 -20.99 3.73
CA ASP A 41 19.05 -20.67 2.29
C ASP A 41 17.61 -20.66 1.75
N ALA A 42 16.77 -21.62 2.15
CA ALA A 42 15.36 -21.66 1.77
C ALA A 42 14.59 -20.44 2.29
N LEU A 43 14.81 -20.05 3.54
CA LEU A 43 14.18 -18.86 4.14
C LEU A 43 14.64 -17.57 3.45
N GLN A 44 15.90 -17.48 3.05
CA GLN A 44 16.40 -16.32 2.31
C GLN A 44 15.76 -16.20 0.92
N ARG A 45 15.62 -17.32 0.19
CA ARG A 45 14.92 -17.34 -1.10
C ARG A 45 13.45 -16.98 -0.95
N PHE A 46 12.80 -17.48 0.09
CA PHE A 46 11.42 -17.14 0.41
C PHE A 46 11.26 -15.64 0.69
N ALA A 47 12.10 -15.05 1.55
CA ALA A 47 12.06 -13.62 1.85
C ALA A 47 12.20 -12.77 0.57
N ALA A 48 13.13 -13.12 -0.32
CA ALA A 48 13.31 -12.42 -1.59
C ALA A 48 12.08 -12.56 -2.52
N GLN A 49 11.46 -13.73 -2.59
CA GLN A 49 10.27 -13.95 -3.40
C GLN A 49 9.06 -13.18 -2.87
N GLU A 50 8.86 -13.16 -1.55
CA GLU A 50 7.78 -12.39 -0.93
C GLU A 50 7.99 -10.89 -1.11
N GLN A 51 9.22 -10.40 -1.01
CA GLN A 51 9.51 -9.00 -1.28
C GLN A 51 9.15 -8.61 -2.72
N HIS A 52 9.56 -9.43 -3.70
CA HIS A 52 9.19 -9.20 -5.09
C HIS A 52 7.66 -9.25 -5.31
N ARG A 53 6.95 -10.15 -4.61
CA ARG A 53 5.49 -10.23 -4.67
C ARG A 53 4.85 -8.98 -4.09
N HIS A 54 5.35 -8.50 -2.96
CA HIS A 54 4.89 -7.29 -2.29
C HIS A 54 5.12 -6.04 -3.16
N ASP A 55 6.33 -5.84 -3.68
CA ASP A 55 6.65 -4.70 -4.56
C ASP A 55 5.75 -4.67 -5.80
N ARG A 56 5.53 -5.84 -6.41
CA ARG A 56 4.61 -5.97 -7.54
C ARG A 56 3.19 -5.58 -7.15
N GLN A 57 2.71 -6.00 -5.98
CA GLN A 57 1.38 -5.64 -5.50
C GLN A 57 1.26 -4.13 -5.30
N CYS A 58 2.21 -3.51 -4.60
CA CYS A 58 2.23 -2.05 -4.41
C CYS A 58 2.21 -1.28 -5.75
N LEU A 59 2.94 -1.78 -6.76
CA LEU A 59 2.92 -1.18 -8.09
C LEU A 59 1.55 -1.32 -8.78
N MET A 60 0.90 -2.48 -8.65
CA MET A 60 -0.46 -2.66 -9.19
C MET A 60 -1.46 -1.75 -8.48
N ASP A 61 -1.37 -1.64 -7.16
CA ASP A 61 -2.26 -0.78 -6.37
C ASP A 61 -2.11 0.69 -6.79
N ALA A 62 -0.88 1.19 -6.91
CA ALA A 62 -0.66 2.56 -7.37
C ALA A 62 -1.16 2.80 -8.80
N ARG A 63 -1.03 1.81 -9.71
CA ARG A 63 -1.60 1.89 -11.05
C ARG A 63 -3.13 1.93 -11.02
N GLN A 64 -3.74 1.18 -10.12
CA GLN A 64 -5.18 1.20 -9.92
C GLN A 64 -5.64 2.56 -9.40
N GLN A 65 -4.96 3.12 -8.39
CA GLN A 65 -5.26 4.47 -7.89
C GLN A 65 -5.15 5.52 -9.00
N ARG A 66 -4.10 5.46 -9.83
CA ARG A 66 -3.95 6.35 -10.99
C ARG A 66 -5.13 6.24 -11.97
N ALA A 67 -5.58 5.02 -12.27
CA ALA A 67 -6.71 4.81 -13.18
C ALA A 67 -8.02 5.35 -12.59
N SER A 68 -8.26 5.15 -11.29
CA SER A 68 -9.43 5.69 -10.59
C SER A 68 -9.41 7.22 -10.50
N ILE A 69 -8.25 7.83 -10.24
CA ILE A 69 -8.08 9.29 -10.26
C ILE A 69 -8.42 9.84 -11.64
N ALA A 70 -7.92 9.22 -12.72
CA ALA A 70 -8.22 9.68 -14.08
C ALA A 70 -9.73 9.70 -14.35
N ALA A 71 -10.46 8.65 -13.96
CA ALA A 71 -11.91 8.61 -14.13
C ALA A 71 -12.64 9.71 -13.32
N LEU A 72 -12.18 10.03 -12.10
CA LEU A 72 -12.75 11.12 -11.31
C LEU A 72 -12.39 12.51 -11.86
N VAL A 73 -11.20 12.67 -12.45
CA VAL A 73 -10.81 13.90 -13.14
C VAL A 73 -11.67 14.11 -14.39
N ASP A 74 -11.96 13.04 -15.13
CA ASP A 74 -12.89 13.12 -16.28
C ASP A 74 -14.29 13.54 -15.81
N LEU A 75 -14.78 13.00 -14.69
CA LEU A 75 -16.06 13.43 -14.08
C LEU A 75 -16.04 14.90 -13.64
N LEU A 76 -14.92 15.38 -13.08
CA LEU A 76 -14.75 16.81 -12.75
C LEU A 76 -14.76 17.73 -13.98
N GLY A 77 -14.70 17.21 -15.21
CA GLY A 77 -14.93 17.99 -16.42
C GLY A 77 -16.27 18.73 -16.41
N GLU A 78 -17.29 18.20 -15.71
CA GLU A 78 -18.58 18.86 -15.50
C GLU A 78 -18.46 20.23 -14.81
N LEU A 79 -17.38 20.47 -14.07
CA LEU A 79 -17.09 21.77 -13.44
C LEU A 79 -17.02 22.92 -14.46
N GLU A 80 -16.67 22.64 -15.72
CA GLU A 80 -16.64 23.66 -16.79
C GLU A 80 -18.03 24.22 -17.10
N GLU A 81 -19.08 23.45 -16.84
CA GLU A 81 -20.47 23.83 -17.07
C GLU A 81 -21.11 24.48 -15.82
N VAL A 82 -20.53 24.27 -14.64
CA VAL A 82 -21.02 24.81 -13.37
C VAL A 82 -20.61 26.27 -13.22
N THR A 83 -21.61 27.16 -13.13
CA THR A 83 -21.37 28.58 -12.88
C THR A 83 -21.50 28.92 -11.40
N TRP A 84 -20.93 30.04 -10.96
CA TRP A 84 -21.09 30.52 -9.57
C TRP A 84 -22.56 30.84 -9.21
N GLN A 85 -23.40 31.02 -10.23
CA GLN A 85 -24.84 31.27 -10.12
C GLN A 85 -25.68 29.98 -10.06
N GLU A 86 -25.03 28.81 -10.02
CA GLU A 86 -25.73 27.52 -9.91
C GLU A 86 -26.74 27.55 -8.75
N GLY A 87 -27.99 27.23 -9.08
CA GLY A 87 -29.13 27.33 -8.18
C GLY A 87 -29.15 26.18 -7.19
N ASP A 88 -28.70 25.00 -7.63
CA ASP A 88 -28.56 23.84 -6.76
C ASP A 88 -27.19 23.83 -6.09
N ARG A 89 -27.16 24.20 -4.80
CA ARG A 89 -25.91 24.23 -4.03
C ARG A 89 -25.35 22.84 -3.72
N SER A 90 -26.14 21.78 -3.87
CA SER A 90 -25.66 20.40 -3.64
C SER A 90 -24.59 19.99 -4.65
N VAL A 91 -24.63 20.52 -5.89
CA VAL A 91 -23.61 20.28 -6.92
C VAL A 91 -22.21 20.64 -6.42
N PHE A 92 -22.04 21.77 -5.72
CA PHE A 92 -20.74 22.14 -5.16
C PHE A 92 -20.25 21.17 -4.07
N ALA A 93 -21.17 20.60 -3.29
CA ALA A 93 -20.84 19.61 -2.27
C ALA A 93 -20.43 18.27 -2.90
N GLU A 94 -21.11 17.86 -3.97
CA GLU A 94 -20.74 16.66 -4.74
C GLU A 94 -19.36 16.80 -5.39
N LEU A 95 -19.08 17.95 -6.02
CA LEU A 95 -17.76 18.26 -6.57
C LEU A 95 -16.67 18.26 -5.51
N ALA A 96 -16.94 18.80 -4.31
CA ALA A 96 -16.02 18.74 -3.18
C ALA A 96 -15.70 17.30 -2.78
N HIS A 97 -16.69 16.41 -2.74
CA HIS A 97 -16.48 14.99 -2.45
C HIS A 97 -15.60 14.30 -3.49
N ILE A 98 -15.73 14.66 -4.77
CA ILE A 98 -14.84 14.11 -5.82
C ILE A 98 -13.39 14.55 -5.60
N PHE A 99 -13.14 15.81 -5.22
CA PHE A 99 -11.80 16.27 -4.86
C PHE A 99 -11.23 15.53 -3.64
N ASP A 100 -12.03 15.33 -2.59
CA ASP A 100 -11.62 14.58 -1.40
C ASP A 100 -11.25 13.13 -1.74
N ASP A 101 -12.01 12.50 -2.63
CA ASP A 101 -11.74 11.15 -3.11
C ASP A 101 -10.44 11.07 -3.92
N ILE A 102 -10.20 12.02 -4.82
CA ILE A 102 -8.92 12.12 -5.56
C ILE A 102 -7.76 12.27 -4.59
N ALA A 103 -7.88 13.16 -3.59
CA ALA A 103 -6.83 13.38 -2.59
C ALA A 103 -6.51 12.09 -1.80
N ARG A 104 -7.55 11.37 -1.39
CA ARG A 104 -7.41 10.08 -0.70
C ARG A 104 -6.72 9.03 -1.58
N MET A 105 -7.12 8.90 -2.84
CA MET A 105 -6.49 7.96 -3.79
C MET A 105 -5.03 8.32 -4.07
N ALA A 106 -4.72 9.62 -4.21
CA ALA A 106 -3.36 10.09 -4.40
C ALA A 106 -2.48 9.78 -3.19
N ALA A 107 -3.00 9.96 -1.97
CA ALA A 107 -2.31 9.58 -0.75
C ALA A 107 -2.04 8.06 -0.68
N GLN A 108 -3.01 7.24 -1.06
CA GLN A 108 -2.86 5.78 -1.13
C GLN A 108 -1.81 5.36 -2.17
N GLY A 109 -1.85 5.94 -3.36
CA GLY A 109 -0.84 5.69 -4.41
C GLY A 109 0.57 6.09 -3.96
N SER A 110 0.71 7.25 -3.29
CA SER A 110 1.97 7.70 -2.71
C SER A 110 2.47 6.73 -1.64
N ALA A 111 1.60 6.30 -0.73
CA ALA A 111 1.94 5.33 0.31
C ALA A 111 2.45 4.02 -0.30
N ALA A 112 1.76 3.48 -1.32
CA ALA A 112 2.20 2.28 -2.03
C ALA A 112 3.59 2.45 -2.67
N MET A 113 3.88 3.61 -3.28
CA MET A 113 5.22 3.87 -3.84
C MET A 113 6.29 4.02 -2.77
N GLN A 114 5.94 4.60 -1.61
CA GLN A 114 6.87 4.70 -0.48
C GLN A 114 7.20 3.33 0.13
N MET A 115 6.27 2.37 0.06
CA MET A 115 6.55 1.00 0.51
C MET A 115 7.66 0.34 -0.33
N ILE A 116 7.67 0.58 -1.64
CA ILE A 116 8.72 0.08 -2.55
C ILE A 116 10.03 0.86 -2.36
N SER A 117 9.96 2.18 -2.18
CA SER A 117 11.18 3.01 -2.12
C SER A 117 12.01 2.83 -0.85
N ARG A 118 11.41 2.30 0.21
CA ARG A 118 12.07 2.15 1.52
C ARG A 118 13.08 1.00 1.59
N GLU A 119 13.32 0.27 0.50
CA GLU A 119 14.15 -0.95 0.53
C GLU A 119 15.40 -0.95 -0.35
N THR A 120 15.87 0.22 -0.79
CA THR A 120 17.19 0.35 -1.43
C THR A 120 18.22 0.95 -0.48
N THR A 121 18.65 0.19 0.53
CA THR A 121 19.96 0.42 1.16
C THR A 121 20.67 -0.93 1.37
N PRO A 122 21.84 -1.17 0.73
CA PRO A 122 22.58 -2.42 0.84
C PRO A 122 23.13 -2.68 2.25
#